data_AF-A0A8X7TAE1-F1
#
_entry.id   AF-A0A8X7TAE1-F1
#
_cell.length_a   1.000
_cell.length_b   1.000
_cell.length_c   1.000
_cell.angle_alpha   90.00
_cell.angle_beta   90.00
_cell.angle_gamma   90.00
#
_symmetry.space_group_name_H-M   'P 1'
#
loop_
_entity.id
_entity.type
_entity.pdbx_description
1 polymer ?
#
loop_
_entity_poly.entity_id
_entity_poly.type
_entity_poly.pdbx_seq_one_letter_code
_entity_poly.pdbx_strand_id
1 'polypeptide(L)'
;MQSLIKVQVVLWLLIATVWGRDFHNGVTVDWGKQTIPKGNIHVWSNAIWSMINNHNAEFRGNIQVDNDAGLYVSSVTPKVCLHARMPSSKYGIVNNGVISFNAIKGARNYRFKIMGNKFLNNGDFFLAGSGEGSVESYIKSRDWHNNGLLHVYQSMKSKSYTYLGYVRKTMVNNGQICFTNQNWKQHSIMLGKGCVTAQGKSSLYFKKTDLKISEDEIFYLSGGETSIMAVGSKKDPQTFHVRGFGTYDNGVANKIGLTGRLKSPAPGKTPWSYNARDGILTLYHGLYHQNFEIGTGYDFTKFQVVTDTSRGLPSVTLGAVQYNGPPPNAGMPGECKPCKAIPSIPGVSSEPQTYAIDTSGIAPISLDDSDDEKPVDDNDDDSNDDSNDVSDDEGSDEQADDSNDDADVSSAQEPVSIVKVIATAVVTATAIQTATVSA
;
A
#
# COMPACT_ATOMS: atom_id res chain seq x y z
N MET A 1 11.83 37.27 42.49
CA MET A 1 12.53 36.39 41.54
C MET A 1 11.82 35.04 41.32
N GLN A 2 11.38 34.33 42.37
CA GLN A 2 10.66 33.04 42.22
C GLN A 2 9.30 33.11 41.50
N SER A 3 8.51 34.19 41.65
CA SER A 3 7.25 34.33 40.88
C SER A 3 7.47 34.59 39.39
N LEU A 4 8.54 35.28 39.00
CA LEU A 4 8.83 35.53 37.58
C LEU A 4 9.20 34.22 36.86
N ILE A 5 10.01 33.38 37.52
CA ILE A 5 10.43 32.07 36.97
C ILE A 5 9.24 31.12 36.83
N LYS A 6 8.30 31.10 37.79
CA LYS A 6 7.07 30.30 37.70
C LYS A 6 6.16 30.75 36.55
N VAL A 7 5.99 32.06 36.36
CA VAL A 7 5.23 32.62 35.24
C VAL A 7 5.92 32.30 33.91
N GLN A 8 7.25 32.38 33.85
CA GLN A 8 8.02 32.04 32.65
C GLN A 8 7.91 30.54 32.33
N VAL A 9 8.04 29.63 33.30
CA VAL A 9 7.90 28.18 33.08
C VAL A 9 6.47 27.81 32.66
N VAL A 10 5.44 28.43 33.25
CA VAL A 10 4.05 28.25 32.81
C VAL A 10 3.82 28.82 31.41
N LEU A 11 4.43 29.96 31.07
CA LEU A 11 4.37 30.53 29.73
C LEU A 11 5.14 29.67 28.70
N TRP A 12 6.27 29.06 29.05
CA TRP A 12 7.00 28.11 28.20
C TRP A 12 6.24 26.78 28.06
N LEU A 13 5.52 26.32 29.09
CA LEU A 13 4.60 25.18 29.00
C LEU A 13 3.35 25.50 28.16
N LEU A 14 2.84 26.74 28.21
CA LEU A 14 1.73 27.21 27.36
C LEU A 14 2.18 27.50 25.91
N ILE A 15 3.43 27.91 25.69
CA ILE A 15 4.04 28.07 24.35
C ILE A 15 4.38 26.68 23.76
N ALA A 16 4.60 25.66 24.59
CA ALA A 16 4.70 24.26 24.16
C ALA A 16 3.33 23.60 23.89
N THR A 17 2.21 24.26 24.22
CA THR A 17 0.88 23.76 23.88
C THR A 17 0.38 24.34 22.55
N VAL A 18 -0.14 23.44 21.72
CA VAL A 18 -0.99 23.68 20.53
C VAL A 18 -0.26 23.97 19.21
N TRP A 19 0.56 23.01 18.76
CA TRP A 19 0.70 22.78 17.32
C TRP A 19 0.08 21.45 16.87
N GLY A 20 -0.34 20.61 17.82
CA GLY A 20 -1.11 19.41 17.57
C GLY A 20 -2.61 19.68 17.39
N ARG A 21 -3.31 18.72 16.79
CA ARG A 21 -4.77 18.72 16.63
C ARG A 21 -5.37 17.56 17.40
N ASP A 22 -6.28 17.88 18.31
CA ASP A 22 -7.03 16.91 19.09
C ASP A 22 -8.50 16.94 18.65
N PHE A 23 -9.06 15.77 18.35
CA PHE A 23 -10.46 15.61 17.97
C PHE A 23 -11.18 14.81 19.06
N HIS A 24 -12.16 15.44 19.68
CA HIS A 24 -12.95 14.85 20.76
C HIS A 24 -14.42 14.81 20.37
N ASN A 25 -15.03 13.62 20.45
CA ASN A 25 -16.44 13.34 20.23
C ASN A 25 -17.01 13.77 18.86
N GLY A 26 -17.90 12.94 18.31
CA GLY A 26 -18.64 13.29 17.09
C GLY A 26 -17.77 13.31 15.83
N VAL A 27 -18.24 13.99 14.79
CA VAL A 27 -17.61 13.98 13.45
C VAL A 27 -17.20 15.38 13.07
N THR A 28 -15.90 15.59 12.87
CA THR A 28 -15.33 16.80 12.27
C THR A 28 -15.06 16.55 10.80
N VAL A 29 -15.60 17.40 9.92
CA VAL A 29 -15.48 17.25 8.46
C VAL A 29 -14.87 18.51 7.87
N ASP A 30 -13.70 18.37 7.26
CA ASP A 30 -13.01 19.45 6.55
C ASP A 30 -13.03 19.20 5.04
N TRP A 31 -13.67 20.10 4.29
CA TRP A 31 -13.76 20.03 2.83
C TRP A 31 -12.69 20.88 2.14
N GLY A 32 -12.19 20.39 1.00
CA GLY A 32 -11.32 21.15 0.11
C GLY A 32 -9.87 21.26 0.57
N LYS A 33 -9.18 22.31 0.10
CA LYS A 33 -7.78 22.61 0.44
C LYS A 33 -7.66 22.87 1.95
N GLN A 34 -6.92 21.99 2.63
CA GLN A 34 -6.65 22.11 4.06
C GLN A 34 -5.14 22.10 4.32
N THR A 35 -4.68 23.01 5.17
CA THR A 35 -3.32 22.96 5.71
C THR A 35 -3.33 22.23 7.03
N ILE A 36 -2.70 21.05 7.07
CA ILE A 36 -2.52 20.30 8.32
C ILE A 36 -1.40 20.98 9.14
N PRO A 37 -1.67 21.41 10.39
CA PRO A 37 -0.66 22.00 11.24
C PRO A 37 0.53 21.06 11.49
N LYS A 38 1.69 21.65 11.77
CA LYS A 38 2.90 20.91 12.14
C LYS A 38 2.80 20.45 13.60
N GLY A 39 2.21 19.30 13.87
CA GLY A 39 2.18 18.73 15.22
C GLY A 39 1.47 17.40 15.29
N ASN A 40 1.39 16.85 16.51
CA ASN A 40 0.76 15.57 16.77
C ASN A 40 -0.74 15.64 16.50
N ILE A 41 -1.33 14.54 16.07
CA ILE A 41 -2.76 14.41 15.80
C ILE A 41 -3.28 13.29 16.67
N HIS A 42 -4.30 13.56 17.46
CA HIS A 42 -4.98 12.56 18.28
C HIS A 42 -6.47 12.61 17.99
N VAL A 43 -7.00 11.50 17.45
CA VAL A 43 -8.44 11.28 17.33
C VAL A 43 -8.86 10.37 18.49
N TRP A 44 -9.50 10.97 19.48
CA TRP A 44 -9.93 10.28 20.71
C TRP A 44 -11.12 9.35 20.43
N SER A 45 -11.37 8.40 21.33
CA SER A 45 -12.51 7.49 21.23
C SER A 45 -13.83 8.23 20.99
N ASN A 46 -14.68 7.66 20.14
CA ASN A 46 -15.95 8.24 19.68
C ASN A 46 -15.82 9.53 18.87
N ALA A 47 -14.60 9.88 18.41
CA ALA A 47 -14.37 10.99 17.50
C ALA A 47 -13.99 10.50 16.10
N ILE A 48 -14.41 11.25 15.09
CA ILE A 48 -14.03 11.06 13.71
C ILE A 48 -13.50 12.38 13.16
N TRP A 49 -12.37 12.33 12.48
CA TRP A 49 -11.90 13.42 11.63
C TRP A 49 -11.88 12.96 10.17
N SER A 50 -12.61 13.66 9.32
CA SER A 50 -12.77 13.36 7.90
C SER A 50 -12.34 14.55 7.05
N MET A 51 -11.26 14.39 6.28
CA MET A 51 -10.80 15.34 5.27
C MET A 51 -11.28 14.88 3.89
N ILE A 52 -12.01 15.73 3.18
CA ILE A 52 -12.58 15.39 1.87
C ILE A 52 -12.09 16.39 0.82
N ASN A 53 -11.60 15.89 -0.31
CA ASN A 53 -11.08 16.67 -1.45
C ASN A 53 -9.88 17.57 -1.08
N ASN A 54 -9.07 17.14 -0.10
CA ASN A 54 -7.77 17.75 0.17
C ASN A 54 -6.70 17.10 -0.71
N HIS A 55 -6.06 17.87 -1.60
CA HIS A 55 -5.00 17.37 -2.48
C HIS A 55 -3.81 16.81 -1.69
N ASN A 56 -3.31 17.57 -0.70
CA ASN A 56 -2.10 17.21 0.03
C ASN A 56 -2.39 17.11 1.54
N ALA A 57 -2.69 15.90 1.99
CA ALA A 57 -2.77 15.56 3.40
C ALA A 57 -1.38 15.12 3.89
N GLU A 58 -0.58 16.11 4.27
CA GLU A 58 0.78 15.89 4.76
C GLU A 58 0.85 15.98 6.29
N PHE A 59 1.17 14.85 6.91
CA PHE A 59 1.27 14.71 8.35
C PHE A 59 2.71 14.97 8.82
N ARG A 60 2.89 16.01 9.65
CA ARG A 60 4.18 16.43 10.22
C ARG A 60 4.19 16.34 11.76
N GLY A 61 3.73 15.21 12.27
CA GLY A 61 3.73 14.86 13.69
C GLY A 61 3.22 13.43 13.89
N ASN A 62 3.22 12.96 15.15
CA ASN A 62 2.69 11.63 15.46
C ASN A 62 1.17 11.57 15.24
N ILE A 63 0.66 10.43 14.78
CA ILE A 63 -0.78 10.20 14.64
C ILE A 63 -1.18 9.12 15.64
N GLN A 64 -2.17 9.42 16.47
CA GLN A 64 -2.84 8.47 17.35
C GLN A 64 -4.33 8.45 17.04
N VAL A 65 -4.86 7.26 16.78
CA VAL A 65 -6.31 7.02 16.62
C VAL A 65 -6.71 5.96 17.64
N ASP A 66 -7.57 6.32 18.59
CA ASP A 66 -8.00 5.42 19.66
C ASP A 66 -9.04 4.40 19.18
N ASN A 67 -9.40 3.45 20.05
CA ASN A 67 -10.52 2.54 19.79
C ASN A 67 -11.81 3.35 19.56
N ASP A 68 -12.66 2.87 18.65
CA ASP A 68 -13.91 3.53 18.25
C ASP A 68 -13.72 4.97 17.73
N ALA A 69 -12.53 5.28 17.23
CA ALA A 69 -12.18 6.54 16.60
C ALA A 69 -11.82 6.36 15.12
N GLY A 70 -11.81 7.45 14.35
CA GLY A 70 -11.56 7.37 12.91
C GLY A 70 -10.85 8.57 12.29
N LEU A 71 -9.84 8.31 11.47
CA LEU A 71 -9.19 9.29 10.59
C LEU A 71 -9.44 8.92 9.13
N TYR A 72 -10.13 9.79 8.40
CA TYR A 72 -10.47 9.59 7.00
C TYR A 72 -9.87 10.70 6.15
N VAL A 73 -9.22 10.34 5.06
CA VAL A 73 -8.72 11.27 4.05
C VAL A 73 -9.16 10.78 2.69
N SER A 74 -10.02 11.54 2.02
CA SER A 74 -10.71 11.05 0.84
C SER A 74 -10.72 12.05 -0.31
N SER A 75 -10.71 11.55 -1.54
CA SER A 75 -11.09 12.30 -2.73
C SER A 75 -12.34 11.69 -3.34
N VAL A 76 -13.36 12.52 -3.52
CA VAL A 76 -14.68 12.15 -4.06
C VAL A 76 -14.96 12.77 -5.43
N THR A 77 -13.94 13.38 -6.04
CA THR A 77 -14.04 14.03 -7.35
C THR A 77 -12.80 13.76 -8.19
N PRO A 78 -12.94 13.55 -9.52
CA PRO A 78 -11.79 13.36 -10.42
C PRO A 78 -10.93 14.61 -10.58
N LYS A 79 -11.31 15.73 -9.95
CA LYS A 79 -10.57 17.00 -9.93
C LYS A 79 -9.55 17.11 -8.80
N VAL A 80 -9.44 16.11 -7.91
CA VAL A 80 -8.47 16.13 -6.81
C VAL A 80 -7.66 14.85 -6.81
N CYS A 81 -6.36 14.99 -7.08
CA CYS A 81 -5.38 13.92 -6.89
C CYS A 81 -5.04 13.84 -5.40
N LEU A 82 -5.35 12.74 -4.73
CA LEU A 82 -5.10 12.62 -3.28
C LEU A 82 -3.66 12.18 -3.00
N HIS A 83 -2.92 13.00 -2.28
CA HIS A 83 -1.65 12.66 -1.65
C HIS A 83 -1.82 12.60 -0.13
N ALA A 84 -1.81 11.39 0.44
CA ALA A 84 -1.72 11.20 1.89
C ALA A 84 -0.29 10.75 2.23
N ARG A 85 0.44 11.60 2.96
CA ARG A 85 1.87 11.37 3.19
C ARG A 85 2.33 11.74 4.60
N MET A 86 3.29 10.97 5.10
CA MET A 86 4.09 11.29 6.27
C MET A 86 5.56 11.22 5.81
N PRO A 87 6.20 12.34 5.48
CA PRO A 87 7.49 12.32 4.78
C PRO A 87 8.70 12.26 5.72
N SER A 88 8.53 11.88 6.99
CA SER A 88 9.60 11.96 7.99
C SER A 88 9.74 10.67 8.78
N SER A 89 10.96 10.14 8.85
CA SER A 89 11.31 8.99 9.71
C SER A 89 11.30 9.30 11.22
N LYS A 90 10.89 10.52 11.62
CA LYS A 90 10.85 10.97 13.02
C LYS A 90 9.52 10.69 13.73
N TYR A 91 8.43 10.62 12.98
CA TYR A 91 7.07 10.52 13.54
C TYR A 91 6.49 9.12 13.35
N GLY A 92 5.48 8.77 14.14
CA GLY A 92 4.87 7.46 14.09
C GLY A 92 3.36 7.49 13.99
N ILE A 93 2.79 6.32 13.66
CA ILE A 93 1.36 6.06 13.68
C ILE A 93 1.07 4.98 14.71
N VAL A 94 0.10 5.25 15.60
CA VAL A 94 -0.54 4.28 16.47
C VAL A 94 -2.03 4.27 16.13
N ASN A 95 -2.51 3.16 15.57
CA ASN A 95 -3.90 3.00 15.17
C ASN A 95 -4.58 1.88 15.96
N ASN A 96 -5.56 2.23 16.79
CA ASN A 96 -6.47 1.29 17.43
C ASN A 96 -7.90 1.38 16.87
N GLY A 97 -8.20 2.40 16.07
CA GLY A 97 -9.50 2.61 15.43
C GLY A 97 -9.44 2.37 13.92
N VAL A 98 -9.94 3.33 13.14
CA VAL A 98 -9.92 3.27 11.67
C VAL A 98 -9.07 4.39 11.09
N ILE A 99 -8.10 4.04 10.23
CA ILE A 99 -7.45 5.01 9.34
C ILE A 99 -7.78 4.62 7.90
N SER A 100 -8.34 5.54 7.12
CA SER A 100 -8.72 5.28 5.73
C SER A 100 -8.29 6.40 4.79
N PHE A 101 -7.37 6.08 3.90
CA PHE A 101 -7.01 6.94 2.78
C PHE A 101 -7.70 6.42 1.51
N ASN A 102 -8.64 7.20 0.97
CA ASN A 102 -9.54 6.78 -0.09
C ASN A 102 -9.51 7.72 -1.30
N ALA A 103 -8.79 7.30 -2.34
CA ALA A 103 -8.70 7.97 -3.64
C ALA A 103 -9.51 7.26 -4.73
N ILE A 104 -10.47 6.38 -4.39
CA ILE A 104 -11.20 5.57 -5.40
C ILE A 104 -11.91 6.46 -6.44
N LYS A 105 -12.53 7.55 -5.99
CA LYS A 105 -13.25 8.52 -6.84
C LYS A 105 -12.40 9.75 -7.20
N GLY A 106 -11.14 9.76 -6.78
CA GLY A 106 -10.20 10.85 -7.02
C GLY A 106 -9.61 10.84 -8.42
N ALA A 107 -8.79 11.84 -8.73
CA ALA A 107 -7.98 11.82 -9.94
C ALA A 107 -6.96 10.66 -9.90
N ARG A 108 -6.49 10.25 -11.09
CA ARG A 108 -5.33 9.35 -11.23
C ARG A 108 -4.09 9.90 -10.52
N ASN A 109 -3.07 9.06 -10.36
CA ASN A 109 -1.76 9.42 -9.78
C ASN A 109 -1.77 9.74 -8.27
N TYR A 110 -2.79 9.29 -7.51
CA TYR A 110 -2.82 9.39 -6.05
C TYR A 110 -1.54 8.80 -5.41
N ARG A 111 -1.16 9.30 -4.24
CA ARG A 111 0.05 8.86 -3.54
C ARG A 111 -0.22 8.58 -2.07
N PHE A 112 0.10 7.37 -1.65
CA PHE A 112 0.07 6.98 -0.24
C PHE A 112 1.49 6.66 0.21
N LYS A 113 2.14 7.63 0.86
CA LYS A 113 3.57 7.57 1.18
C LYS A 113 3.80 7.83 2.66
N ILE A 114 3.76 6.76 3.46
CA ILE A 114 3.93 6.82 4.91
C ILE A 114 5.33 6.37 5.27
N MET A 115 6.15 7.28 5.80
CA MET A 115 7.45 7.01 6.39
C MET A 115 7.43 7.46 7.85
N GLY A 116 7.94 6.64 8.75
CA GLY A 116 7.94 6.95 10.17
C GLY A 116 8.99 6.22 10.99
N ASN A 117 9.08 6.56 12.28
CA ASN A 117 9.84 5.78 13.26
C ASN A 117 9.03 4.59 13.77
N LYS A 118 7.69 4.72 13.87
CA LYS A 118 6.77 3.70 14.37
C LYS A 118 5.52 3.57 13.50
N PHE A 119 5.12 2.35 13.23
CA PHE A 119 3.83 1.98 12.66
C PHE A 119 3.29 0.83 13.49
N LEU A 120 2.32 1.12 14.35
CA LEU A 120 1.62 0.13 15.17
C LEU A 120 0.14 0.16 14.79
N ASN A 121 -0.31 -0.86 14.07
CA ASN A 121 -1.70 -1.02 13.66
C ASN A 121 -2.39 -2.16 14.41
N ASN A 122 -3.26 -1.82 15.35
CA ASN A 122 -4.15 -2.74 16.06
C ASN A 122 -5.59 -2.70 15.52
N GLY A 123 -5.97 -1.59 14.87
CA GLY A 123 -7.29 -1.39 14.26
C GLY A 123 -7.33 -1.73 12.77
N ASP A 124 -8.13 -0.97 12.01
CA ASP A 124 -8.25 -1.11 10.56
C ASP A 124 -7.54 0.04 9.83
N PHE A 125 -6.67 -0.30 8.88
CA PHE A 125 -5.93 0.65 8.06
C PHE A 125 -6.19 0.39 6.58
N PHE A 126 -6.71 1.38 5.85
CA PHE A 126 -7.08 1.26 4.44
C PHE A 126 -6.28 2.21 3.56
N LEU A 127 -5.71 1.65 2.49
CA LEU A 127 -5.12 2.37 1.36
C LEU A 127 -5.91 2.01 0.10
N ALA A 128 -6.87 2.86 -0.27
CA ALA A 128 -7.81 2.56 -1.34
C ALA A 128 -7.68 3.55 -2.48
N GLY A 129 -7.53 3.07 -3.72
CA GLY A 129 -7.47 3.94 -4.89
C GLY A 129 -8.16 3.34 -6.11
N SER A 130 -8.29 4.14 -7.17
CA SER A 130 -8.94 3.69 -8.41
C SER A 130 -8.13 2.60 -9.11
N GLY A 131 -6.81 2.78 -9.18
CA GLY A 131 -5.92 1.97 -10.03
C GLY A 131 -5.83 2.51 -11.45
N GLU A 132 -6.36 3.70 -11.69
CA GLU A 132 -6.08 4.48 -12.88
C GLU A 132 -4.69 5.11 -12.76
N GLY A 133 -3.81 4.80 -13.72
CA GLY A 133 -2.39 5.12 -13.65
C GLY A 133 -1.57 4.14 -12.78
N SER A 134 -0.25 4.27 -12.85
CA SER A 134 0.68 3.53 -12.00
C SER A 134 1.16 4.43 -10.88
N VAL A 135 0.94 3.99 -9.64
CA VAL A 135 1.31 4.73 -8.43
C VAL A 135 2.00 3.83 -7.43
N GLU A 136 3.13 4.28 -6.90
CA GLU A 136 3.77 3.60 -5.78
C GLU A 136 3.14 4.02 -4.46
N SER A 137 2.80 3.01 -3.65
CA SER A 137 2.33 3.20 -2.27
C SER A 137 3.26 2.50 -1.29
N TYR A 138 3.48 3.09 -0.13
CA TYR A 138 4.28 2.42 0.91
C TYR A 138 3.93 2.82 2.33
N ILE A 139 4.19 1.89 3.24
CA ILE A 139 4.25 2.11 4.68
C ILE A 139 5.62 1.62 5.15
N LYS A 140 6.54 2.56 5.35
CA LYS A 140 7.91 2.31 5.82
C LYS A 140 8.04 2.81 7.25
N SER A 141 8.51 1.94 8.14
CA SER A 141 8.77 2.33 9.53
C SER A 141 9.90 1.52 10.13
N ARG A 142 10.65 2.14 11.07
CA ARG A 142 11.74 1.46 11.79
C ARG A 142 11.20 0.42 12.77
N ASP A 143 10.10 0.75 13.44
CA ASP A 143 9.31 -0.15 14.28
C ASP A 143 7.97 -0.41 13.59
N TRP A 144 7.84 -1.54 12.88
CA TRP A 144 6.67 -1.86 12.06
C TRP A 144 5.95 -3.09 12.61
N HIS A 145 4.72 -2.89 13.06
CA HIS A 145 3.84 -3.91 13.63
C HIS A 145 2.40 -3.78 13.10
N ASN A 146 1.86 -4.89 12.60
CA ASN A 146 0.45 -5.03 12.25
C ASN A 146 -0.17 -6.18 13.05
N ASN A 147 -1.08 -5.86 13.97
CA ASN A 147 -1.91 -6.82 14.72
C ASN A 147 -3.38 -6.79 14.26
N GLY A 148 -3.81 -5.70 13.62
CA GLY A 148 -5.16 -5.50 13.09
C GLY A 148 -5.29 -5.86 11.61
N LEU A 149 -6.07 -5.07 10.87
CA LEU A 149 -6.21 -5.19 9.42
C LEU A 149 -5.42 -4.07 8.72
N LEU A 150 -4.63 -4.44 7.71
CA LEU A 150 -4.13 -3.53 6.68
C LEU A 150 -4.70 -3.94 5.33
N HIS A 151 -5.48 -3.09 4.67
CA HIS A 151 -6.09 -3.38 3.38
C HIS A 151 -5.65 -2.38 2.32
N VAL A 152 -4.91 -2.88 1.34
CA VAL A 152 -4.48 -2.14 0.17
C VAL A 152 -5.35 -2.56 -1.01
N TYR A 153 -6.09 -1.60 -1.55
CA TYR A 153 -7.17 -1.84 -2.50
C TYR A 153 -7.02 -0.98 -3.75
N GLN A 154 -7.33 -1.60 -4.87
CA GLN A 154 -7.53 -0.95 -6.16
C GLN A 154 -8.84 -1.41 -6.79
N SER A 155 -9.62 -0.49 -7.37
CA SER A 155 -10.81 -0.86 -8.15
C SER A 155 -10.43 -1.67 -9.38
N MET A 156 -9.32 -1.31 -10.03
CA MET A 156 -8.72 -2.04 -11.16
C MET A 156 -7.22 -2.22 -10.97
N LYS A 157 -6.68 -3.34 -11.46
CA LYS A 157 -5.24 -3.63 -11.35
C LYS A 157 -4.41 -2.73 -12.26
N SER A 158 -3.41 -2.06 -11.69
CA SER A 158 -2.40 -1.32 -12.44
C SER A 158 -1.01 -1.99 -12.38
N LYS A 159 0.02 -1.31 -12.91
CA LYS A 159 1.43 -1.71 -12.73
C LYS A 159 1.99 -1.29 -11.36
N SER A 160 1.18 -0.63 -10.52
CA SER A 160 1.53 -0.17 -9.18
C SER A 160 2.13 -1.26 -8.31
N TYR A 161 3.13 -0.88 -7.53
CA TYR A 161 3.62 -1.67 -6.41
C TYR A 161 3.30 -1.01 -5.08
N THR A 162 2.99 -1.86 -4.11
CA THR A 162 3.00 -1.52 -2.70
C THR A 162 4.25 -2.08 -2.04
N TYR A 163 4.85 -1.31 -1.13
CA TYR A 163 5.99 -1.73 -0.31
C TYR A 163 5.66 -1.57 1.17
N LEU A 164 5.96 -2.60 1.96
CA LEU A 164 5.74 -2.61 3.42
C LEU A 164 7.09 -2.81 4.13
N GLY A 165 7.34 -2.02 5.17
CA GLY A 165 8.61 -2.00 5.89
C GLY A 165 9.75 -1.31 5.14
N TYR A 166 10.80 -0.94 5.87
CA TYR A 166 12.05 -0.47 5.25
C TYR A 166 12.83 -1.60 4.60
N VAL A 167 13.63 -1.25 3.60
CA VAL A 167 14.50 -2.17 2.87
C VAL A 167 15.37 -2.96 3.84
N ARG A 168 15.35 -4.29 3.75
CA ARG A 168 16.15 -5.20 4.62
C ARG A 168 15.93 -5.03 6.12
N LYS A 169 14.95 -4.23 6.55
CA LYS A 169 14.53 -4.16 7.94
C LYS A 169 13.41 -5.15 8.19
N THR A 170 13.10 -5.34 9.46
CA THR A 170 12.07 -6.28 9.90
C THR A 170 10.73 -5.57 10.03
N MET A 171 9.69 -6.21 9.54
CA MET A 171 8.30 -5.93 9.86
C MET A 171 7.68 -7.15 10.54
N VAL A 172 6.76 -6.93 11.48
CA VAL A 172 6.03 -8.00 12.18
C VAL A 172 4.55 -7.93 11.82
N ASN A 173 4.01 -9.01 11.27
CA ASN A 173 2.60 -9.18 10.98
C ASN A 173 1.99 -10.26 11.89
N ASN A 174 1.14 -9.90 12.82
CA ASN A 174 0.32 -10.86 13.58
C ASN A 174 -1.18 -10.73 13.24
N GLY A 175 -1.51 -9.81 12.34
CA GLY A 175 -2.86 -9.51 11.91
C GLY A 175 -3.15 -10.01 10.50
N GLN A 176 -4.05 -9.29 9.83
CA GLN A 176 -4.45 -9.54 8.45
C GLN A 176 -3.88 -8.44 7.55
N ILE A 177 -3.25 -8.82 6.44
CA ILE A 177 -2.95 -7.93 5.33
C ILE A 177 -3.77 -8.37 4.12
N CYS A 178 -4.44 -7.45 3.45
CA CYS A 178 -5.28 -7.72 2.30
C CYS A 178 -4.82 -6.91 1.10
N PHE A 179 -4.62 -7.58 -0.03
CA PHE A 179 -4.33 -6.96 -1.32
C PHE A 179 -5.47 -7.26 -2.29
N THR A 180 -6.14 -6.22 -2.80
CA THR A 180 -7.19 -6.35 -3.82
C THR A 180 -6.79 -5.63 -5.09
N ASN A 181 -6.62 -6.38 -6.18
CA ASN A 181 -6.12 -5.89 -7.47
C ASN A 181 -4.78 -5.14 -7.36
N GLN A 182 -3.92 -5.50 -6.41
CA GLN A 182 -2.67 -4.80 -6.11
C GLN A 182 -1.46 -5.70 -6.33
N ASN A 183 -0.32 -5.11 -6.69
CA ASN A 183 0.96 -5.81 -6.58
C ASN A 183 1.63 -5.46 -5.26
N TRP A 184 2.06 -6.48 -4.51
CA TRP A 184 2.97 -6.30 -3.39
C TRP A 184 4.35 -6.80 -3.78
N LYS A 185 5.36 -5.95 -3.59
CA LYS A 185 6.76 -6.31 -3.80
C LYS A 185 7.47 -6.31 -2.46
N GLN A 186 7.92 -7.48 -2.07
CA GLN A 186 8.63 -7.66 -0.81
C GLN A 186 9.89 -6.80 -0.79
N HIS A 187 10.04 -6.03 0.28
CA HIS A 187 11.19 -5.15 0.48
C HIS A 187 11.92 -5.41 1.80
N SER A 188 11.23 -6.03 2.75
CA SER A 188 11.60 -6.21 4.15
C SER A 188 11.54 -7.69 4.53
N ILE A 189 12.15 -8.02 5.67
CA ILE A 189 11.94 -9.29 6.37
C ILE A 189 10.55 -9.24 7.01
N MET A 190 9.75 -10.28 6.83
CA MET A 190 8.42 -10.40 7.43
C MET A 190 8.44 -11.50 8.49
N LEU A 191 8.35 -11.10 9.75
CA LEU A 191 8.15 -12.02 10.87
C LEU A 191 6.68 -11.99 11.32
N GLY A 192 6.32 -12.91 12.21
CA GLY A 192 5.00 -12.99 12.80
C GLY A 192 4.30 -14.29 12.44
N LYS A 193 3.00 -14.29 12.71
CA LYS A 193 2.09 -15.44 12.56
C LYS A 193 0.76 -15.03 11.91
N GLY A 194 0.80 -13.95 11.14
CA GLY A 194 -0.38 -13.36 10.54
C GLY A 194 -0.76 -14.04 9.23
N CYS A 195 -1.66 -13.37 8.51
CA CYS A 195 -2.08 -13.78 7.18
C CYS A 195 -1.98 -12.63 6.18
N VAL A 196 -1.54 -12.96 4.96
CA VAL A 196 -1.54 -12.09 3.79
C VAL A 196 -2.48 -12.69 2.74
N THR A 197 -3.60 -12.01 2.48
CA THR A 197 -4.61 -12.43 1.50
C THR A 197 -4.44 -11.66 0.20
N ALA A 198 -4.26 -12.38 -0.90
CA ALA A 198 -4.38 -11.88 -2.25
C ALA A 198 -5.78 -12.21 -2.80
N GLN A 199 -6.49 -11.21 -3.32
CA GLN A 199 -7.82 -11.38 -3.93
C GLN A 199 -7.98 -10.54 -5.21
N GLY A 200 -8.97 -10.89 -6.03
CA GLY A 200 -9.17 -10.27 -7.34
C GLY A 200 -8.03 -10.63 -8.28
N LYS A 201 -7.32 -9.63 -8.80
CA LYS A 201 -6.14 -9.83 -9.67
C LYS A 201 -4.81 -9.59 -8.94
N SER A 202 -4.77 -9.64 -7.61
CA SER A 202 -3.55 -9.28 -6.84
C SER A 202 -2.35 -10.18 -7.11
N SER A 203 -1.15 -9.64 -6.97
CA SER A 203 0.09 -10.39 -7.17
C SER A 203 1.12 -10.11 -6.10
N LEU A 204 1.82 -11.14 -5.62
CA LEU A 204 2.86 -11.05 -4.60
C LEU A 204 4.21 -11.37 -5.24
N TYR A 205 5.19 -10.49 -5.05
CA TYR A 205 6.52 -10.62 -5.61
C TYR A 205 7.59 -10.70 -4.52
N PHE A 206 8.14 -11.90 -4.32
CA PHE A 206 9.22 -12.20 -3.39
C PHE A 206 10.58 -12.10 -4.08
N LYS A 207 11.15 -10.89 -4.05
CA LYS A 207 12.30 -10.50 -4.88
C LYS A 207 13.64 -11.08 -4.42
N LYS A 208 13.79 -11.46 -3.16
CA LYS A 208 15.09 -11.93 -2.66
C LYS A 208 14.94 -13.01 -1.59
N THR A 209 15.83 -13.99 -1.63
CA THR A 209 15.83 -15.15 -0.72
C THR A 209 16.46 -14.83 0.64
N ASP A 210 17.23 -13.75 0.76
CA ASP A 210 17.80 -13.20 2.01
C ASP A 210 16.76 -12.42 2.84
N LEU A 211 15.69 -11.94 2.21
CA LEU A 211 14.54 -11.35 2.89
C LEU A 211 13.63 -12.46 3.41
N LYS A 212 13.91 -12.90 4.64
CA LYS A 212 13.16 -13.99 5.28
C LYS A 212 11.70 -13.62 5.51
N ILE A 213 10.83 -14.58 5.21
CA ILE A 213 9.43 -14.60 5.62
C ILE A 213 9.29 -15.74 6.62
N SER A 214 8.65 -15.47 7.76
CA SER A 214 8.38 -16.47 8.80
C SER A 214 7.57 -17.65 8.22
N GLU A 215 7.92 -18.87 8.63
CA GLU A 215 7.13 -20.07 8.30
C GLU A 215 5.76 -20.06 9.00
N ASP A 216 5.56 -19.23 10.02
CA ASP A 216 4.24 -19.06 10.65
C ASP A 216 3.33 -18.07 9.88
N GLU A 217 3.81 -17.39 8.83
CA GLU A 217 2.97 -16.54 7.98
C GLU A 217 2.21 -17.35 6.93
N ILE A 218 0.92 -17.05 6.75
CA ILE A 218 0.09 -17.69 5.73
C ILE A 218 -0.17 -16.74 4.55
N PHE A 219 0.11 -17.20 3.33
CA PHE A 219 -0.30 -16.54 2.09
C PHE A 219 -1.57 -17.19 1.55
N TYR A 220 -2.70 -16.48 1.63
CA TYR A 220 -3.97 -16.98 1.13
C TYR A 220 -4.30 -16.39 -0.25
N LEU A 221 -4.47 -17.27 -1.24
CA LEU A 221 -4.95 -16.93 -2.57
C LEU A 221 -6.47 -17.12 -2.59
N SER A 222 -7.23 -16.05 -2.31
CA SER A 222 -8.68 -16.07 -2.11
C SER A 222 -9.49 -16.18 -3.41
N GLY A 223 -9.03 -16.99 -4.36
CA GLY A 223 -9.56 -17.07 -5.72
C GLY A 223 -9.20 -15.89 -6.60
N GLY A 224 -9.72 -15.90 -7.84
CA GLY A 224 -9.40 -14.90 -8.86
C GLY A 224 -8.04 -15.12 -9.53
N GLU A 225 -7.63 -14.17 -10.38
CA GLU A 225 -6.39 -14.19 -11.16
C GLU A 225 -5.19 -13.78 -10.29
N THR A 226 -5.04 -14.41 -9.12
CA THR A 226 -3.96 -14.09 -8.17
C THR A 226 -2.67 -14.81 -8.52
N SER A 227 -1.54 -14.23 -8.13
CA SER A 227 -0.23 -14.82 -8.44
C SER A 227 0.81 -14.60 -7.35
N ILE A 228 1.69 -15.57 -7.17
CA ILE A 228 2.94 -15.44 -6.42
C ILE A 228 4.10 -15.66 -7.39
N MET A 229 5.06 -14.73 -7.37
CA MET A 229 6.33 -14.87 -8.08
C MET A 229 7.49 -14.74 -7.10
N ALA A 230 8.38 -15.73 -7.09
CA ALA A 230 9.51 -15.76 -6.16
C ALA A 230 10.85 -15.92 -6.86
N VAL A 231 11.92 -15.43 -6.25
CA VAL A 231 13.27 -15.79 -6.65
C VAL A 231 13.64 -17.15 -6.07
N GLY A 232 14.23 -18.03 -6.88
CA GLY A 232 14.76 -19.31 -6.43
C GLY A 232 16.18 -19.19 -5.84
N SER A 233 16.52 -20.11 -4.95
CA SER A 233 17.84 -20.21 -4.30
C SER A 233 18.51 -21.54 -4.65
N LYS A 234 19.84 -21.56 -4.69
CA LYS A 234 20.63 -22.81 -4.77
C LYS A 234 20.91 -23.41 -3.41
N LYS A 235 21.11 -22.55 -2.40
CA LYS A 235 21.67 -22.94 -1.10
C LYS A 235 20.64 -22.87 0.03
N ASP A 236 19.76 -21.89 -0.04
CA ASP A 236 18.87 -21.52 1.06
C ASP A 236 17.51 -21.09 0.48
N PRO A 237 16.73 -22.03 -0.07
CA PRO A 237 15.34 -21.77 -0.46
C PRO A 237 14.51 -21.56 0.82
N GLN A 238 13.55 -20.66 0.76
CA GLN A 238 12.55 -20.56 1.84
C GLN A 238 11.44 -21.60 1.62
N THR A 239 10.53 -21.76 2.58
CA THR A 239 9.26 -22.46 2.36
C THR A 239 8.13 -21.49 2.66
N PHE A 240 7.41 -21.07 1.62
CA PHE A 240 6.25 -20.19 1.81
C PHE A 240 5.00 -21.02 2.03
N HIS A 241 4.24 -20.76 3.09
CA HIS A 241 2.98 -21.44 3.34
C HIS A 241 1.87 -20.76 2.55
N VAL A 242 1.31 -21.47 1.59
CA VAL A 242 0.32 -20.96 0.63
C VAL A 242 -0.97 -21.76 0.76
N ARG A 243 -2.11 -21.06 0.72
CA ARG A 243 -3.43 -21.68 0.79
C ARG A 243 -4.29 -21.19 -0.37
N GLY A 244 -5.22 -22.04 -0.80
CA GLY A 244 -6.15 -21.73 -1.90
C GLY A 244 -5.53 -21.84 -3.30
N PHE A 245 -4.40 -22.53 -3.49
CA PHE A 245 -3.81 -22.73 -4.82
C PHE A 245 -4.68 -23.64 -5.69
N GLY A 246 -5.11 -23.19 -6.86
CA GLY A 246 -5.99 -23.96 -7.75
C GLY A 246 -6.87 -23.14 -8.70
N THR A 247 -7.73 -23.85 -9.43
CA THR A 247 -8.75 -23.33 -10.33
C THR A 247 -10.12 -23.29 -9.64
N TYR A 248 -10.78 -22.14 -9.72
CA TYR A 248 -12.10 -21.91 -9.11
C TYR A 248 -13.23 -22.09 -10.12
N ASP A 249 -14.48 -22.14 -9.65
CA ASP A 249 -15.68 -22.48 -10.45
C ASP A 249 -15.88 -21.61 -11.70
N ASN A 250 -15.33 -20.39 -11.71
CA ASN A 250 -15.34 -19.48 -12.85
C ASN A 250 -14.23 -19.78 -13.89
N GLY A 251 -13.50 -20.90 -13.75
CA GLY A 251 -12.39 -21.30 -14.61
C GLY A 251 -11.10 -20.54 -14.36
N VAL A 252 -11.06 -19.63 -13.39
CA VAL A 252 -9.88 -18.81 -13.10
C VAL A 252 -8.94 -19.58 -12.18
N ALA A 253 -7.69 -19.72 -12.61
CA ALA A 253 -6.62 -20.33 -11.82
C ALA A 253 -5.68 -19.25 -11.27
N ASN A 254 -5.31 -19.38 -10.01
CA ASN A 254 -4.17 -18.66 -9.48
C ASN A 254 -2.85 -19.37 -9.84
N LYS A 255 -1.75 -18.63 -9.74
CA LYS A 255 -0.44 -19.07 -10.24
C LYS A 255 0.63 -18.94 -9.18
N ILE A 256 1.57 -19.88 -9.18
CA ILE A 256 2.79 -19.80 -8.38
C ILE A 256 3.96 -20.00 -9.33
N GLY A 257 4.92 -19.08 -9.31
CA GLY A 257 6.02 -19.08 -10.26
C GLY A 257 7.33 -18.56 -9.72
N LEU A 258 8.34 -18.65 -10.58
CA LEU A 258 9.67 -18.11 -10.34
C LEU A 258 9.94 -16.93 -11.27
N THR A 259 10.88 -16.07 -10.89
CA THR A 259 11.40 -14.99 -11.75
C THR A 259 12.23 -15.49 -12.94
N GLY A 260 12.41 -16.81 -13.07
CA GLY A 260 13.10 -17.45 -14.19
C GLY A 260 12.24 -18.56 -14.80
N ARG A 261 12.44 -18.84 -16.09
CA ARG A 261 11.70 -19.90 -16.80
C ARG A 261 11.86 -21.24 -16.09
N LEU A 262 10.76 -21.93 -15.82
CA LEU A 262 10.82 -23.21 -15.14
C LEU A 262 11.58 -24.23 -15.98
N LYS A 263 12.62 -24.81 -15.38
CA LYS A 263 13.53 -25.77 -16.02
C LYS A 263 13.94 -26.81 -14.99
N SER A 264 13.83 -28.08 -15.38
CA SER A 264 14.21 -29.20 -14.53
C SER A 264 15.70 -29.17 -14.15
N PRO A 265 16.06 -29.58 -12.91
CA PRO A 265 17.44 -29.77 -12.51
C PRO A 265 18.10 -30.98 -13.20
N ALA A 266 17.31 -31.93 -13.69
CA ALA A 266 17.80 -33.18 -14.30
C ALA A 266 17.05 -33.54 -15.60
N PRO A 267 17.73 -34.17 -16.59
CA PRO A 267 17.08 -34.64 -17.81
C PRO A 267 15.89 -35.57 -17.53
N GLY A 268 14.79 -35.40 -18.28
CA GLY A 268 13.60 -36.26 -18.18
C GLY A 268 12.71 -36.03 -16.93
N LYS A 269 13.04 -35.06 -16.06
CA LYS A 269 12.20 -34.67 -14.93
C LYS A 269 11.38 -33.42 -15.24
N THR A 270 10.26 -33.26 -14.53
CA THR A 270 9.43 -32.06 -14.58
C THR A 270 10.15 -30.88 -13.92
N PRO A 271 9.87 -29.64 -14.33
CA PRO A 271 10.48 -28.45 -13.72
C PRO A 271 9.79 -28.04 -12.40
N TRP A 272 9.05 -28.97 -11.81
CA TRP A 272 8.39 -28.89 -10.51
C TRP A 272 8.31 -30.29 -9.89
N SER A 273 8.15 -30.39 -8.58
CA SER A 273 7.85 -31.62 -7.86
C SER A 273 6.89 -31.34 -6.72
N TYR A 274 6.01 -32.29 -6.40
CA TYR A 274 5.08 -32.18 -5.28
C TYR A 274 5.27 -33.35 -4.31
N ASN A 275 5.54 -33.04 -3.05
CA ASN A 275 5.60 -34.01 -1.97
C ASN A 275 4.22 -34.14 -1.32
N ALA A 276 3.49 -35.21 -1.63
CA ALA A 276 2.13 -35.43 -1.15
C ALA A 276 2.03 -35.68 0.37
N ARG A 277 3.12 -36.08 1.05
CA ARG A 277 3.14 -36.27 2.50
C ARG A 277 3.16 -34.93 3.22
N ASP A 278 4.01 -34.02 2.77
CA ASP A 278 4.27 -32.74 3.45
C ASP A 278 3.52 -31.57 2.81
N GLY A 279 2.87 -31.77 1.65
CA GLY A 279 2.15 -30.71 0.94
C GLY A 279 3.04 -29.71 0.20
N ILE A 280 4.31 -30.03 -0.02
CA ILE A 280 5.31 -29.09 -0.56
C ILE A 280 5.41 -29.21 -2.08
N LEU A 281 5.06 -28.13 -2.79
CA LEU A 281 5.37 -27.89 -4.19
C LEU A 281 6.73 -27.17 -4.30
N THR A 282 7.69 -27.82 -4.95
CA THR A 282 8.99 -27.22 -5.28
C THR A 282 9.01 -26.87 -6.76
N LEU A 283 9.36 -25.62 -7.08
CA LEU A 283 9.57 -25.17 -8.46
C LEU A 283 11.07 -25.04 -8.74
N TYR A 284 11.50 -25.36 -9.97
CA TYR A 284 12.90 -25.34 -10.37
C TYR A 284 13.18 -24.40 -11.53
N HIS A 285 14.30 -23.69 -11.45
CA HIS A 285 14.95 -22.98 -12.54
C HIS A 285 16.39 -23.51 -12.66
N GLY A 286 16.53 -24.68 -13.27
CA GLY A 286 17.80 -25.42 -13.27
C GLY A 286 18.19 -25.83 -11.86
N LEU A 287 19.32 -25.34 -11.36
CA LEU A 287 19.79 -25.62 -9.99
C LEU A 287 19.16 -24.73 -8.92
N TYR A 288 18.47 -23.65 -9.31
CA TYR A 288 17.74 -22.80 -8.38
C TYR A 288 16.37 -23.39 -8.12
N HIS A 289 15.90 -23.32 -6.87
CA HIS A 289 14.57 -23.80 -6.51
C HIS A 289 13.96 -22.96 -5.39
N GLN A 290 12.65 -23.09 -5.22
CA GLN A 290 11.89 -22.44 -4.15
C GLN A 290 10.73 -23.35 -3.74
N ASN A 291 10.45 -23.40 -2.44
CA ASN A 291 9.41 -24.26 -1.88
C ASN A 291 8.16 -23.46 -1.53
N PHE A 292 7.02 -24.09 -1.79
CA PHE A 292 5.69 -23.59 -1.45
C PHE A 292 4.93 -24.75 -0.78
N GLU A 293 4.61 -24.64 0.50
CA GLU A 293 3.74 -25.60 1.19
C GLU A 293 2.29 -25.22 0.86
N ILE A 294 1.69 -25.95 -0.09
CA ILE A 294 0.36 -25.64 -0.66
C ILE A 294 -0.77 -26.47 -0.03
N GLY A 295 -0.45 -27.34 0.94
CA GLY A 295 -1.33 -28.34 1.52
C GLY A 295 -1.25 -29.71 0.84
N THR A 296 -1.83 -30.72 1.50
CA THR A 296 -1.94 -32.09 0.98
C THR A 296 -3.14 -32.25 0.02
N GLY A 297 -3.20 -33.38 -0.69
CA GLY A 297 -4.38 -33.79 -1.48
C GLY A 297 -4.40 -33.34 -2.94
N TYR A 298 -3.34 -32.70 -3.45
CA TYR A 298 -3.27 -32.31 -4.87
C TYR A 298 -2.97 -33.52 -5.76
N ASP A 299 -3.66 -33.59 -6.91
CA ASP A 299 -3.39 -34.55 -7.97
C ASP A 299 -2.27 -34.04 -8.89
N PHE A 300 -1.12 -34.71 -8.87
CA PHE A 300 0.05 -34.26 -9.61
C PHE A 300 -0.18 -34.16 -11.13
N THR A 301 -1.16 -34.87 -11.69
CA THR A 301 -1.45 -34.84 -13.13
C THR A 301 -2.11 -33.53 -13.59
N LYS A 302 -2.60 -32.73 -12.64
CA LYS A 302 -3.29 -31.46 -12.91
C LYS A 302 -2.38 -30.23 -12.83
N PHE A 303 -1.12 -30.39 -12.44
CA PHE A 303 -0.16 -29.28 -12.50
C PHE A 303 0.24 -29.01 -13.95
N GLN A 304 0.14 -27.75 -14.35
CA GLN A 304 0.49 -27.30 -15.70
C GLN A 304 1.48 -26.14 -15.61
N VAL A 305 2.57 -26.23 -16.37
CA VAL A 305 3.50 -25.11 -16.55
C VAL A 305 2.87 -24.10 -17.51
N VAL A 306 2.83 -22.83 -17.08
CA VAL A 306 2.20 -21.73 -17.81
C VAL A 306 3.06 -20.46 -17.75
N THR A 307 2.72 -19.50 -18.61
CA THR A 307 3.24 -18.14 -18.51
C THR A 307 2.30 -17.32 -17.63
N ASP A 308 2.87 -16.66 -16.61
CA ASP A 308 2.11 -15.67 -15.87
C ASP A 308 2.18 -14.31 -16.55
N THR A 309 1.03 -13.80 -16.96
CA THR A 309 0.84 -12.51 -17.63
C THR A 309 0.23 -11.46 -16.71
N SER A 310 0.23 -11.71 -15.39
CA SER A 310 -0.28 -10.78 -14.38
C SER A 310 0.37 -9.40 -14.52
N ARG A 311 -0.46 -8.38 -14.77
CA ARG A 311 0.00 -6.99 -15.00
C ARG A 311 0.91 -6.51 -13.87
N GLY A 312 2.07 -5.96 -14.19
CA GLY A 312 3.00 -5.42 -13.20
C GLY A 312 4.01 -6.43 -12.65
N LEU A 313 3.77 -7.75 -12.74
CA LEU A 313 4.81 -8.75 -12.49
C LEU A 313 5.74 -8.92 -13.71
N PRO A 314 6.99 -9.37 -13.52
CA PRO A 314 7.85 -9.81 -14.62
C PRO A 314 7.15 -10.92 -15.45
N SER A 315 6.95 -10.68 -16.74
CA SER A 315 6.35 -11.68 -17.64
C SER A 315 7.40 -12.71 -18.06
N VAL A 316 7.42 -13.85 -17.38
CA VAL A 316 8.39 -14.93 -17.63
C VAL A 316 7.70 -16.07 -18.38
N THR A 317 8.11 -16.30 -19.63
CA THR A 317 7.59 -17.40 -20.45
C THR A 317 7.82 -18.74 -19.75
N LEU A 318 6.74 -19.49 -19.52
CA LEU A 318 6.76 -20.77 -18.80
C LEU A 318 7.43 -20.66 -17.41
N GLY A 319 7.26 -19.52 -16.75
CA GLY A 319 7.82 -19.22 -15.43
C GLY A 319 6.95 -19.65 -14.24
N ALA A 320 5.73 -20.15 -14.47
CA ALA A 320 4.78 -20.46 -13.40
C ALA A 320 4.13 -21.83 -13.56
N VAL A 321 3.51 -22.30 -12.49
CA VAL A 321 2.61 -23.45 -12.44
C VAL A 321 1.22 -22.97 -12.06
N GLN A 322 0.20 -23.53 -12.70
CA GLN A 322 -1.18 -23.51 -12.24
C GLN A 322 -1.64 -24.95 -11.95
N TYR A 323 -2.67 -25.10 -11.12
CA TYR A 323 -3.28 -26.39 -10.84
C TYR A 323 -4.70 -26.43 -11.42
N ASN A 324 -4.93 -27.30 -12.42
CA ASN A 324 -6.16 -27.43 -13.18
C ASN A 324 -7.25 -28.22 -12.43
N GLY A 325 -7.54 -27.82 -11.20
CA GLY A 325 -8.57 -28.39 -10.36
C GLY A 325 -8.83 -27.49 -9.15
N PRO A 326 -9.92 -27.72 -8.39
CA PRO A 326 -10.19 -26.95 -7.18
C PRO A 326 -9.12 -27.22 -6.12
N PRO A 327 -8.76 -26.21 -5.29
CA PRO A 327 -7.89 -26.44 -4.12
C PRO A 327 -8.46 -27.59 -3.27
N PRO A 328 -7.69 -28.66 -2.96
CA PRO A 328 -8.20 -29.81 -2.21
C PRO A 328 -8.75 -29.45 -0.83
N ASN A 329 -8.08 -28.51 -0.16
CA ASN A 329 -8.52 -27.93 1.11
C ASN A 329 -9.06 -26.51 0.83
N ALA A 330 -10.25 -26.46 0.24
CA ALA A 330 -10.91 -25.19 -0.08
C ALA A 330 -11.37 -24.47 1.20
N GLY A 331 -11.48 -23.14 1.10
CA GLY A 331 -11.90 -22.28 2.21
C GLY A 331 -10.78 -21.38 2.71
N MET A 332 -11.15 -20.50 3.64
CA MET A 332 -10.22 -19.58 4.29
C MET A 332 -9.47 -20.31 5.42
N PRO A 333 -8.13 -20.20 5.50
CA PRO A 333 -7.35 -20.74 6.61
C PRO A 333 -7.77 -20.12 7.95
N GLY A 334 -7.63 -20.84 9.06
CA GLY A 334 -8.05 -20.37 10.39
C GLY A 334 -7.25 -19.16 10.90
N GLU A 335 -6.03 -19.00 10.40
CA GLU A 335 -5.14 -17.87 10.65
C GLU A 335 -5.58 -16.59 9.90
N CYS A 336 -6.35 -16.77 8.83
CA CYS A 336 -6.81 -15.68 7.97
C CYS A 336 -8.20 -15.18 8.37
N LYS A 337 -8.47 -13.91 8.10
CA LYS A 337 -9.77 -13.26 8.28
C LYS A 337 -10.26 -12.69 6.95
N PRO A 338 -11.59 -12.60 6.72
CA PRO A 338 -12.10 -11.94 5.53
C PRO A 338 -11.62 -10.50 5.40
N CYS A 339 -11.26 -10.10 4.19
CA CYS A 339 -10.93 -8.72 3.89
C CYS A 339 -12.18 -7.85 4.07
N LYS A 340 -12.10 -6.83 4.92
CA LYS A 340 -13.21 -5.90 5.16
C LYS A 340 -13.48 -5.07 3.90
N ALA A 341 -14.72 -4.62 3.74
CA ALA A 341 -15.04 -3.63 2.72
C ALA A 341 -14.34 -2.30 3.04
N ILE A 342 -14.00 -1.53 2.01
CA ILE A 342 -13.50 -0.17 2.18
C ILE A 342 -14.58 0.65 2.89
N PRO A 343 -14.28 1.34 4.00
CA PRO A 343 -15.28 2.04 4.78
C PRO A 343 -15.88 3.20 3.97
N SER A 344 -17.14 3.53 4.28
CA SER A 344 -17.77 4.74 3.76
C SER A 344 -17.03 5.99 4.24
N ILE A 345 -17.19 7.09 3.51
CA ILE A 345 -16.52 8.37 3.80
C ILE A 345 -17.44 9.20 4.71
N PRO A 346 -17.11 9.41 5.99
CA PRO A 346 -17.94 10.20 6.89
C PRO A 346 -18.03 11.66 6.42
N GLY A 347 -19.24 12.23 6.45
CA GLY A 347 -19.47 13.64 6.06
C GLY A 347 -19.71 13.89 4.58
N VAL A 348 -19.57 12.87 3.71
CA VAL A 348 -19.74 13.05 2.24
C VAL A 348 -21.14 13.48 1.82
N SER A 349 -22.17 13.11 2.60
CA SER A 349 -23.58 13.50 2.35
C SER A 349 -23.85 14.98 2.61
N SER A 350 -22.94 15.67 3.29
CA SER A 350 -23.08 17.07 3.69
C SER A 350 -22.10 17.94 2.90
N GLU A 351 -22.03 17.73 1.58
CA GLU A 351 -21.16 18.52 0.69
C GLU A 351 -21.58 20.01 0.71
N PRO A 352 -20.64 20.95 0.98
CA PRO A 352 -20.95 22.37 0.98
C PRO A 352 -21.18 22.89 -0.43
N GLN A 353 -21.99 23.96 -0.54
CA GLN A 353 -22.33 24.59 -1.83
C GLN A 353 -21.08 25.09 -2.59
N THR A 354 -20.07 25.57 -1.86
CA THR A 354 -18.81 26.04 -2.43
C THR A 354 -17.63 25.74 -1.53
N TYR A 355 -16.52 25.30 -2.10
CA TYR A 355 -15.24 25.11 -1.43
C TYR A 355 -14.09 25.20 -2.43
N ALA A 356 -12.90 25.54 -1.92
CA ALA A 356 -11.69 25.59 -2.74
C ALA A 356 -11.05 24.21 -2.83
N ILE A 357 -10.66 23.78 -4.03
CA ILE A 357 -9.85 22.60 -4.25
C ILE A 357 -8.51 23.00 -4.87
N ASP A 358 -7.51 22.17 -4.62
CA ASP A 358 -6.25 22.22 -5.31
C ASP A 358 -6.26 21.12 -6.38
N THR A 359 -6.07 21.53 -7.64
CA THR A 359 -6.06 20.63 -8.80
C THR A 359 -4.62 20.24 -9.20
N SER A 360 -3.63 20.59 -8.39
CA SER A 360 -2.24 20.19 -8.59
C SER A 360 -2.12 18.67 -8.71
N GLY A 361 -1.19 18.22 -9.55
CA GLY A 361 -0.96 16.78 -9.77
C GLY A 361 -1.94 16.09 -10.74
N ILE A 362 -2.94 16.79 -11.28
CA ILE A 362 -3.67 16.32 -12.47
C ILE A 362 -2.76 16.54 -13.69
N ALA A 363 -1.90 15.58 -14.00
CA ALA A 363 -1.16 15.63 -15.26
C ALA A 363 -2.15 15.62 -16.45
N PRO A 364 -1.89 16.34 -17.56
CA PRO A 364 -2.66 16.20 -18.78
C PRO A 364 -2.60 14.74 -19.27
N ILE A 365 -3.68 14.26 -19.90
CA ILE A 365 -3.78 12.90 -20.43
C ILE A 365 -2.71 12.74 -21.53
N SER A 366 -1.55 12.15 -21.21
CA SER A 366 -0.68 11.56 -22.22
C SER A 366 -1.18 10.13 -22.48
N LEU A 367 -1.41 9.81 -23.75
CA LEU A 367 -1.89 8.49 -24.20
C LEU A 367 -0.75 7.46 -24.37
N ASP A 368 0.48 7.78 -23.98
CA ASP A 368 1.62 6.86 -24.08
C ASP A 368 1.87 6.14 -22.74
N ASP A 369 1.36 4.91 -22.62
CA ASP A 369 1.71 3.94 -21.54
C ASP A 369 3.04 3.22 -21.88
N SER A 370 4.05 3.99 -22.30
CA SER A 370 5.40 3.53 -22.63
C SER A 370 6.47 4.29 -21.83
N ASP A 371 6.28 4.39 -20.51
CA ASP A 371 7.39 4.75 -19.63
C ASP A 371 8.00 3.47 -19.05
N ASP A 372 9.09 3.03 -19.70
CA ASP A 372 10.13 2.22 -19.06
C ASP A 372 10.80 3.09 -17.99
N GLU A 373 10.20 3.12 -16.80
CA GLU A 373 10.79 3.79 -15.65
C GLU A 373 12.05 2.99 -15.24
N LYS A 374 13.23 3.55 -15.52
CA LYS A 374 14.52 3.04 -15.03
C LYS A 374 14.44 2.89 -13.51
N PRO A 375 14.95 1.78 -12.93
CA PRO A 375 15.00 1.63 -11.49
C PRO A 375 15.87 2.75 -10.90
N VAL A 376 15.31 3.51 -9.97
CA VAL A 376 16.09 4.34 -9.05
C VAL A 376 16.89 3.40 -8.16
N ASP A 377 18.21 3.43 -8.30
CA ASP A 377 19.14 2.81 -7.35
C ASP A 377 19.05 3.57 -6.03
N ASP A 378 18.54 2.90 -4.99
CA ASP A 378 18.66 3.33 -3.59
C ASP A 378 20.13 3.14 -3.15
N ASN A 379 21.00 4.09 -3.49
CA ASN A 379 22.26 4.30 -2.77
C ASN A 379 22.00 5.26 -1.60
N ASP A 380 21.48 4.71 -0.48
CA ASP A 380 21.69 5.32 0.83
C ASP A 380 23.06 4.84 1.33
N ASP A 381 24.11 5.56 0.95
CA ASP A 381 25.45 5.40 1.51
C ASP A 381 25.48 6.15 2.87
N ASP A 382 25.38 5.36 3.94
CA ASP A 382 25.78 5.78 5.28
C ASP A 382 27.32 5.84 5.30
N SER A 383 27.91 7.04 5.28
CA SER A 383 29.25 7.23 5.85
C SER A 383 29.52 8.68 6.21
N ASN A 384 29.85 8.91 7.48
CA ASN A 384 31.15 9.47 7.84
C ASN A 384 31.36 9.31 9.35
N ASP A 385 32.21 8.35 9.71
CA ASP A 385 33.13 8.52 10.83
C ASP A 385 34.48 7.83 10.53
N ASP A 386 35.52 8.64 10.70
CA ASP A 386 36.94 8.37 10.93
C ASP A 386 37.88 7.66 9.92
N SER A 387 38.80 8.49 9.39
CA SER A 387 40.27 8.46 9.64
C SER A 387 41.25 8.16 8.47
N ASN A 388 42.09 9.18 8.23
CA ASN A 388 43.54 9.22 7.96
C ASN A 388 44.19 8.87 6.60
N ASP A 389 44.85 9.92 6.07
CA ASP A 389 46.23 10.06 5.56
C ASP A 389 46.62 9.77 4.08
N VAL A 390 47.09 10.86 3.42
CA VAL A 390 48.34 11.05 2.63
C VAL A 390 48.47 10.29 1.29
N SER A 391 48.91 10.83 0.15
CA SER A 391 49.31 12.17 -0.34
C SER A 391 49.51 12.11 -1.88
N ASP A 392 49.68 13.28 -2.51
CA ASP A 392 50.41 13.58 -3.78
C ASP A 392 49.79 13.15 -5.13
N ASP A 393 49.86 13.86 -6.26
CA ASP A 393 50.24 15.24 -6.66
C ASP A 393 49.93 15.37 -8.19
N GLU A 394 49.88 16.62 -8.70
CA GLU A 394 49.88 17.11 -10.10
C GLU A 394 48.64 16.82 -10.98
N GLY A 395 47.87 17.81 -11.46
CA GLY A 395 48.21 18.93 -12.37
C GLY A 395 47.40 18.67 -13.67
N SER A 396 46.60 19.55 -14.27
CA SER A 396 46.76 20.97 -14.60
C SER A 396 45.44 21.61 -15.07
N ASP A 397 45.25 22.86 -14.67
CA ASP A 397 44.53 24.00 -15.26
C ASP A 397 43.62 23.82 -16.49
N GLU A 398 42.37 24.29 -16.35
CA GLU A 398 41.77 25.28 -17.26
C GLU A 398 40.85 26.22 -16.46
N GLN A 399 40.96 27.51 -16.76
CA GLN A 399 40.54 28.64 -15.93
C GLN A 399 39.27 29.33 -16.49
N ALA A 400 38.38 29.68 -15.55
CA ALA A 400 37.39 30.77 -15.54
C ALA A 400 36.26 30.82 -16.60
N ASP A 401 35.01 30.86 -16.11
CA ASP A 401 34.36 32.17 -16.00
C ASP A 401 33.24 32.17 -14.94
N ASP A 402 33.29 33.21 -14.11
CA ASP A 402 32.37 33.54 -13.04
C ASP A 402 31.32 34.51 -13.59
N SER A 403 30.04 34.18 -13.47
CA SER A 403 28.98 35.19 -13.50
C SER A 403 27.80 34.72 -12.65
N ASN A 404 27.72 35.34 -11.46
CA ASN A 404 26.49 35.51 -10.71
C ASN A 404 25.43 36.15 -11.60
N ASP A 405 24.26 35.51 -11.69
CA ASP A 405 23.00 36.22 -11.89
C ASP A 405 21.95 35.60 -10.97
N ASP A 406 21.67 36.31 -9.89
CA ASP A 406 20.45 36.22 -9.10
C ASP A 406 19.25 36.48 -10.02
N ALA A 407 18.58 35.40 -10.44
CA ALA A 407 17.29 35.48 -11.10
C ALA A 407 16.18 35.01 -10.15
N ASP A 408 15.55 36.02 -9.57
CA ASP A 408 14.24 36.05 -8.93
C ASP A 408 13.25 35.00 -9.51
N VAL A 409 13.03 33.91 -8.77
CA VAL A 409 11.97 32.94 -9.10
C VAL A 409 10.66 33.50 -8.58
N SER A 410 9.99 34.22 -9.47
CA SER A 410 8.56 34.51 -9.45
C SER A 410 7.75 33.37 -8.84
N SER A 411 7.00 33.68 -7.79
CA SER A 411 6.02 32.79 -7.17
C SER A 411 4.92 32.45 -8.18
N ALA A 412 5.07 31.33 -8.89
CA ALA A 412 3.97 30.75 -9.66
C ALA A 412 2.84 30.37 -8.69
N GLN A 413 1.71 31.05 -8.81
CA GLN A 413 0.51 30.82 -8.01
C GLN A 413 0.01 29.39 -8.23
N GLU A 414 -0.07 28.59 -7.15
CA GLU A 414 -0.59 27.22 -7.20
C GLU A 414 -2.00 27.19 -7.83
N PRO A 415 -2.35 26.21 -8.69
CA PRO A 415 -3.65 26.15 -9.36
C PRO A 415 -4.77 25.79 -8.38
N VAL A 416 -5.37 26.82 -7.77
CA VAL A 416 -6.54 26.71 -6.90
C VAL A 416 -7.82 26.94 -7.72
N SER A 417 -8.75 26.00 -7.69
CA SER A 417 -10.07 26.12 -8.32
C SER A 417 -11.18 26.17 -7.27
N ILE A 418 -12.18 27.03 -7.47
CA ILE A 418 -13.38 27.05 -6.63
C ILE A 418 -14.42 26.11 -7.23
N VAL A 419 -14.85 25.10 -6.48
CA VAL A 419 -15.96 24.23 -6.88
C VAL A 419 -17.27 24.91 -6.47
N LYS A 420 -18.18 25.06 -7.43
CA LYS A 420 -19.58 25.44 -7.18
C LYS A 420 -20.46 24.23 -7.46
N VAL A 421 -21.15 23.73 -6.42
CA VAL A 421 -22.11 22.65 -6.56
C VAL A 421 -23.43 23.26 -7.03
N ILE A 422 -23.90 22.89 -8.22
CA ILE A 422 -25.25 23.25 -8.68
C ILE A 422 -26.18 22.12 -8.23
N ALA A 423 -26.94 22.36 -7.17
CA ALA A 423 -27.94 21.41 -6.71
C ALA A 423 -29.11 21.36 -7.73
N THR A 424 -29.08 20.39 -8.64
CA THR A 424 -30.24 20.10 -9.49
C THR A 424 -31.23 19.26 -8.66
N ALA A 425 -32.31 19.89 -8.21
CA ALA A 425 -33.40 19.18 -7.55
C ALA A 425 -34.01 18.16 -8.52
N VAL A 426 -33.87 16.87 -8.22
CA VAL A 426 -34.62 15.81 -8.92
C VAL A 426 -36.04 15.85 -8.36
N VAL A 427 -36.97 16.46 -9.10
CA VAL A 427 -38.40 16.37 -8.82
C VAL A 427 -38.83 14.92 -9.06
N THR A 428 -39.15 14.19 -8.00
CA THR A 428 -39.72 12.84 -8.10
C THR A 428 -41.17 12.99 -8.55
N ALA A 429 -41.48 12.59 -9.78
CA ALA A 429 -42.85 12.50 -10.26
C ALA A 429 -43.52 11.27 -9.64
N THR A 430 -44.42 11.50 -8.68
CA THR A 430 -45.32 10.46 -8.14
C THR A 430 -46.39 10.15 -9.17
N ALA A 431 -46.32 8.98 -9.81
CA ALA A 431 -47.44 8.45 -10.58
C ALA A 431 -48.47 7.83 -9.62
N ILE A 432 -49.62 8.48 -9.48
CA ILE A 432 -50.80 7.91 -8.82
C ILE A 432 -51.49 7.00 -9.85
N GLN A 433 -51.48 5.70 -9.59
CA GLN A 433 -52.31 4.74 -10.31
C GLN A 433 -53.66 4.64 -9.58
N THR A 434 -54.68 5.29 -10.14
CA THR A 434 -56.06 5.15 -9.68
C THR A 434 -56.61 3.83 -10.20
N ALA A 435 -56.86 2.88 -9.31
CA ALA A 435 -57.68 1.70 -9.59
C ALA A 435 -59.15 2.12 -9.57
N THR A 436 -59.82 2.09 -10.73
CA THR A 436 -61.28 2.10 -10.82
C THR A 436 -61.80 0.67 -10.85
N VAL A 437 -62.49 0.28 -9.79
CA VAL A 437 -63.39 -0.86 -9.74
C VAL A 437 -64.81 -0.31 -9.80
N SER A 438 -65.62 -0.82 -10.72
CA SER A 438 -67.08 -0.68 -10.64
C SER A 438 -67.79 -1.76 -11.45
N ALA A 439 -68.56 -2.56 -10.69
CA ALA A 439 -69.73 -3.40 -10.99
C ALA A 439 -69.65 -4.43 -12.14
#